data_AF-T1AWP4-F1
#
_entry.id   AF-T1AWP4-F1
#
_cell.length_a   1.000
_cell.length_b   1.000
_cell.length_c   1.000
_cell.angle_alpha   90.00
_cell.angle_beta   90.00
_cell.angle_gamma   90.00
#
_symmetry.space_group_name_H-M   'P 1'
#
loop_
_entity.id
_entity.type
_entity.pdbx_description
1 polymer ?
#
loop_
_entity_poly.entity_id
_entity_poly.type
_entity_poly.pdbx_seq_one_letter_code
_entity_poly.pdbx_strand_id
1 'polypeptide(L)'
;MLKVRYALSFDFLRAVQSTYGTVYCCPGALAAYRAAVVHRVLDAWIGQRFMGRACTFGEDRALTNAILEQGYDCVYQRAAIVHTLVPTRYRQLCKMFLRWDRSYVREELRFARHIVWKRPLPARLIALLDLVITNLRYPVGWAVLTLLVVMLPGHPDLLLRFCSALMLVSAFNMLYYLRGERSWDFVYGIGYSYFSAFALFWIFPYALLTARTQGWLTR
;
A
#
# COMPACT_ATOMS: atom_id res chain seq x y z
N MET A 1 -2.24 -9.32 14.33
CA MET A 1 -2.27 -7.94 13.77
C MET A 1 -1.97 -7.87 12.28
N LEU A 2 -0.76 -8.16 11.80
CA LEU A 2 -0.44 -7.98 10.37
C LEU A 2 -1.19 -8.93 9.41
N LYS A 3 -1.54 -10.14 9.86
CA LYS A 3 -2.41 -11.07 9.11
C LYS A 3 -3.70 -10.39 8.64
N VAL A 4 -4.38 -9.69 9.54
CA VAL A 4 -5.64 -8.99 9.27
C VAL A 4 -5.44 -7.85 8.28
N ARG A 5 -4.37 -7.06 8.45
CA ARG A 5 -3.98 -6.03 7.47
C ARG A 5 -3.76 -6.65 6.10
N TYR A 6 -3.09 -7.80 6.03
CA TYR A 6 -2.81 -8.46 4.76
C TYR A 6 -4.06 -9.02 4.10
N ALA A 7 -5.03 -9.54 4.84
CA ALA A 7 -6.32 -9.92 4.26
C ALA A 7 -7.02 -8.72 3.59
N LEU A 8 -7.01 -7.53 4.21
CA LEU A 8 -7.58 -6.34 3.57
C LEU A 8 -6.75 -5.85 2.36
N SER A 9 -5.42 -5.83 2.47
CA SER A 9 -4.57 -5.21 1.44
C SER A 9 -4.14 -6.14 0.30
N PHE A 10 -4.00 -7.44 0.56
CA PHE A 10 -3.54 -8.45 -0.41
C PHE A 10 -4.65 -9.32 -0.97
N ASP A 11 -5.78 -9.46 -0.27
CA ASP A 11 -6.98 -10.10 -0.82
C ASP A 11 -7.95 -9.04 -1.34
N PHE A 12 -8.67 -8.33 -0.47
CA PHE A 12 -9.76 -7.43 -0.88
C PHE A 12 -9.33 -6.37 -1.91
N LEU A 13 -8.32 -5.56 -1.60
CA LEU A 13 -7.86 -4.49 -2.49
C LEU A 13 -7.34 -5.03 -3.83
N ARG A 14 -6.67 -6.18 -3.82
CA ARG A 14 -6.12 -6.81 -5.03
C ARG A 14 -7.23 -7.46 -5.87
N ALA A 15 -8.23 -8.05 -5.22
CA ALA A 15 -9.43 -8.54 -5.88
C ALA A 15 -10.15 -7.42 -6.62
N VAL A 16 -10.35 -6.26 -5.96
CA VAL A 16 -10.92 -5.05 -6.60
C VAL A 16 -10.06 -4.61 -7.78
N GLN A 17 -8.75 -4.46 -7.60
CA GLN A 17 -7.83 -4.08 -8.68
C GLN A 17 -7.83 -5.05 -9.87
N SER A 18 -8.02 -6.34 -9.60
CA SER A 18 -8.08 -7.38 -10.62
C SER A 18 -9.31 -7.26 -11.52
N THR A 19 -10.42 -6.70 -11.01
CA THR A 19 -11.66 -6.51 -11.82
C THR A 19 -11.46 -5.57 -13.01
N TYR A 20 -10.46 -4.69 -12.94
CA TYR A 20 -10.07 -3.79 -14.02
C TYR A 20 -8.64 -4.03 -14.52
N GLY A 21 -8.10 -5.23 -14.27
CA GLY A 21 -6.83 -5.71 -14.81
C GLY A 21 -5.59 -4.91 -14.40
N THR A 22 -5.67 -4.11 -13.34
CA THR A 22 -4.63 -3.13 -12.99
C THR A 22 -4.20 -3.29 -11.54
N VAL A 23 -3.79 -4.49 -11.15
CA VAL A 23 -3.08 -4.71 -9.89
C VAL A 23 -1.75 -3.97 -9.93
N TYR A 24 -1.59 -2.90 -9.13
CA TYR A 24 -0.40 -2.04 -9.18
C TYR A 24 0.89 -2.69 -8.66
N CYS A 25 0.77 -3.73 -7.85
CA CYS A 25 1.93 -4.41 -7.29
C CYS A 25 1.58 -5.88 -7.07
N CYS A 26 2.17 -6.74 -7.90
CA CYS A 26 2.26 -8.16 -7.65
C CYS A 26 3.38 -8.39 -6.63
N PRO A 27 3.07 -8.84 -5.40
CA PRO A 27 4.04 -8.91 -4.33
C PRO A 27 5.13 -9.96 -4.58
N GLY A 28 6.35 -9.67 -4.17
CA GLY A 28 7.48 -10.60 -4.29
C GLY A 28 7.33 -11.88 -3.46
N ALA A 29 6.36 -11.95 -2.54
CA ALA A 29 6.06 -13.19 -1.81
C ALA A 29 5.55 -14.30 -2.76
N LEU A 30 4.68 -13.95 -3.71
CA LEU A 30 4.18 -14.88 -4.73
C LEU A 30 3.68 -14.09 -5.94
N ALA A 31 4.42 -14.14 -7.03
CA ALA A 31 4.05 -13.55 -8.30
C ALA A 31 4.54 -14.45 -9.45
N ALA A 32 3.76 -14.52 -10.53
CA ALA A 32 4.13 -15.24 -11.74
C ALA A 32 3.97 -14.31 -12.93
N TYR A 33 4.96 -14.32 -13.82
CA TYR A 33 4.98 -13.49 -15.02
C TYR A 33 5.35 -14.35 -16.23
N ARG A 34 4.84 -13.98 -17.40
CA ARG A 34 5.29 -14.58 -18.67
C ARG A 34 6.74 -14.18 -18.92
N ALA A 35 7.65 -15.15 -19.00
CA ALA A 35 9.08 -14.90 -19.19
C ALA A 35 9.36 -13.99 -20.40
N ALA A 36 8.70 -14.26 -21.54
CA ALA A 36 8.83 -13.45 -22.75
C ALA A 36 8.45 -11.97 -22.55
N VAL A 37 7.53 -11.66 -21.62
CA VAL A 37 7.14 -10.28 -21.29
C VAL A 37 8.19 -9.63 -20.38
N VAL A 38 8.67 -10.38 -19.38
CA VAL A 38 9.73 -9.90 -18.47
C VAL A 38 11.00 -9.55 -19.25
N HIS A 39 11.43 -10.40 -20.18
CA HIS A 39 12.62 -10.14 -20.99
C HIS A 39 12.56 -8.83 -21.79
N ARG A 40 11.37 -8.38 -22.21
CA ARG A 40 11.22 -7.11 -22.94
C ARG A 40 11.44 -5.87 -22.09
N VAL A 41 11.28 -5.99 -20.77
CA VAL A 41 11.40 -4.87 -19.83
C VAL A 41 12.58 -5.01 -18.87
N LEU A 42 13.31 -6.14 -18.94
CA LEU A 42 14.33 -6.53 -17.97
C LEU A 42 15.44 -5.49 -17.85
N ASP A 43 16.03 -5.07 -18.96
CA ASP A 43 17.16 -4.12 -18.95
C ASP A 43 16.73 -2.75 -18.39
N ALA A 44 15.56 -2.26 -18.81
CA ALA A 44 15.02 -1.00 -18.32
C ALA A 44 14.63 -1.06 -16.84
N TRP A 45 14.15 -2.22 -16.37
CA TRP A 45 13.81 -2.45 -14.98
C TRP A 45 15.04 -2.55 -14.08
N ILE A 46 16.07 -3.31 -14.48
CA ILE A 46 17.35 -3.40 -13.76
C ILE A 46 18.04 -2.02 -13.72
N GLY A 47 18.00 -1.30 -14.83
CA GLY A 47 18.58 0.04 -14.97
C GLY A 47 17.75 1.18 -14.37
N GLN A 48 16.64 0.89 -13.68
CA GLN A 48 15.69 1.91 -13.24
C GLN A 48 16.36 2.95 -12.32
N ARG A 49 16.17 4.23 -12.64
CA ARG A 49 16.62 5.35 -11.83
C ARG A 49 15.45 6.24 -11.40
N PHE A 50 15.57 6.79 -10.20
CA PHE A 50 14.65 7.79 -9.67
C PHE A 50 15.43 8.98 -9.13
N MET A 51 15.15 10.17 -9.68
CA MET A 51 15.85 11.41 -9.34
C MET A 51 17.39 11.25 -9.39
N GLY A 52 17.89 10.61 -10.44
CA GLY A 52 19.33 10.40 -10.68
C GLY A 52 19.98 9.23 -9.93
N ARG A 53 19.29 8.60 -8.97
CA ARG A 53 19.81 7.45 -8.21
C ARG A 53 19.25 6.14 -8.75
N ALA A 54 20.05 5.08 -8.75
CA ALA A 54 19.57 3.72 -9.06
C ALA A 54 18.45 3.32 -8.09
N CYS A 55 17.58 2.39 -8.45
CA CYS A 55 16.54 1.88 -7.56
C CYS A 55 16.93 0.51 -7.03
N THR A 56 17.30 0.41 -5.76
CA THR A 56 17.85 -0.82 -5.16
C THR A 56 16.82 -1.66 -4.40
N PHE A 57 15.56 -1.25 -4.34
CA PHE A 57 14.48 -1.98 -3.66
C PHE A 57 13.11 -1.62 -4.27
N GLY A 58 12.09 -2.43 -3.94
CA GLY A 58 10.74 -2.25 -4.48
C GLY A 58 10.61 -2.77 -5.92
N GLU A 59 11.37 -3.82 -6.20
CA GLU A 59 11.49 -4.50 -7.48
C GLU A 59 10.15 -5.02 -8.00
N ASP A 60 9.32 -5.55 -7.11
CA ASP A 60 8.03 -6.18 -7.41
C ASP A 60 7.06 -5.17 -8.03
N ARG A 61 6.89 -4.00 -7.40
CA ARG A 61 6.03 -2.94 -7.92
C ARG A 61 6.59 -2.33 -9.20
N ALA A 62 7.91 -2.13 -9.26
CA ALA A 62 8.57 -1.59 -10.45
C ALA A 62 8.40 -2.52 -11.68
N LEU A 63 8.52 -3.83 -11.48
CA LEU A 63 8.30 -4.83 -12.53
C LEU A 63 6.83 -4.86 -12.95
N THR A 64 5.91 -4.86 -11.98
CA THR A 64 4.46 -4.81 -12.24
C THR A 64 4.11 -3.59 -13.10
N ASN A 65 4.62 -2.42 -12.75
CA ASN A 65 4.45 -1.18 -13.52
C ASN A 65 5.04 -1.30 -14.93
N ALA A 66 6.24 -1.86 -15.08
CA ALA A 66 6.85 -2.04 -16.40
C ALA A 66 6.01 -2.95 -17.31
N ILE A 67 5.37 -3.97 -16.75
CA ILE A 67 4.48 -4.88 -17.48
C ILE A 67 3.15 -4.20 -17.85
N LEU A 68 2.54 -3.47 -16.91
CA LEU A 68 1.34 -2.67 -17.18
C LEU A 68 1.58 -1.62 -18.26
N GLU A 69 2.78 -1.03 -18.28
CA GLU A 69 3.19 -0.03 -19.26
C GLU A 69 3.28 -0.60 -20.69
N GLN A 70 3.57 -1.90 -20.83
CA GLN A 70 3.56 -2.64 -22.09
C GLN A 70 2.14 -3.00 -22.57
N GLY A 71 1.10 -2.59 -21.83
CA GLY A 71 -0.30 -2.86 -22.16
C GLY A 71 -0.81 -4.22 -21.69
N TYR A 72 -0.02 -4.97 -20.92
CA TYR A 72 -0.49 -6.21 -20.29
C TYR A 72 -1.30 -5.91 -19.03
N ASP A 73 -2.14 -6.88 -18.66
CA ASP A 73 -2.89 -6.84 -17.40
C ASP A 73 -2.14 -7.58 -16.29
N CYS A 74 -2.26 -7.05 -15.08
CA CYS A 74 -1.82 -7.71 -13.85
C CYS A 74 -3.06 -7.99 -13.00
N VAL A 75 -3.24 -9.25 -12.62
CA VAL A 75 -4.46 -9.76 -11.97
C VAL A 75 -4.12 -10.50 -10.67
N TYR A 76 -5.12 -10.62 -9.80
CA TYR A 76 -5.03 -11.31 -8.52
C TYR A 76 -5.54 -12.75 -8.64
N GLN A 77 -4.77 -13.73 -8.16
CA GLN A 77 -5.18 -15.13 -8.12
C GLN A 77 -5.52 -15.55 -6.68
N ARG A 78 -6.82 -15.58 -6.35
CA ARG A 78 -7.31 -15.89 -4.99
C ARG A 78 -6.90 -17.28 -4.47
N ALA A 79 -6.77 -18.26 -5.36
CA ALA A 79 -6.37 -19.61 -4.96
C ALA A 79 -4.87 -19.76 -4.66
N ALA A 80 -4.07 -18.73 -4.94
CA ALA A 80 -2.63 -18.75 -4.70
C ALA A 80 -2.34 -18.43 -3.22
N ILE A 81 -1.79 -19.41 -2.50
CA ILE A 81 -1.51 -19.30 -1.06
C ILE A 81 0.00 -19.21 -0.85
N VAL A 82 0.44 -18.26 -0.03
CA VAL A 82 1.84 -18.11 0.38
C VAL A 82 1.93 -17.85 1.88
N HIS A 83 2.88 -18.52 2.52
CA HIS A 83 3.24 -18.26 3.91
C HIS A 83 4.52 -17.42 3.95
N THR A 84 4.52 -16.38 4.77
CA THR A 84 5.67 -15.48 4.89
C THR A 84 5.89 -15.10 6.35
N LEU A 85 7.15 -14.81 6.67
CA LEU A 85 7.53 -14.29 7.98
C LEU A 85 7.31 -12.78 8.01
N VAL A 86 6.73 -12.29 9.09
CA VAL A 86 6.51 -10.86 9.31
C VAL A 86 7.34 -10.35 10.48
N PRO A 87 7.74 -9.07 10.46
CA PRO A 87 8.40 -8.45 11.60
C PRO A 87 7.57 -8.58 12.89
N THR A 88 8.22 -9.02 13.96
CA THR A 88 7.61 -9.11 15.30
C THR A 88 7.95 -7.91 16.18
N ARG A 89 9.02 -7.17 15.84
CA ARG A 89 9.47 -5.98 16.58
C ARG A 89 9.13 -4.69 15.84
N TYR A 90 8.74 -3.66 16.58
CA TYR A 90 8.37 -2.34 16.05
C TYR A 90 9.43 -1.78 15.09
N ARG A 91 10.71 -1.78 15.47
CA ARG A 91 11.80 -1.26 14.63
C ARG A 91 11.91 -1.98 13.28
N GLN A 92 11.74 -3.30 13.28
CA GLN A 92 11.77 -4.11 12.05
C GLN A 92 10.55 -3.80 11.17
N LEU A 93 9.37 -3.60 11.78
CA LEU A 93 8.15 -3.21 11.11
C LEU A 93 8.29 -1.84 10.42
N CYS A 94 8.80 -0.84 11.13
CA CYS A 94 9.04 0.49 10.56
C CYS A 94 10.02 0.44 9.39
N LYS A 95 11.13 -0.30 9.52
CA LYS A 95 12.09 -0.51 8.41
C LYS A 95 11.42 -1.12 7.19
N MET A 96 10.53 -2.10 7.38
CA MET A 96 9.78 -2.74 6.30
C MET A 96 8.83 -1.75 5.61
N PHE A 97 7.98 -1.04 6.36
CA PHE A 97 7.05 -0.07 5.77
C PHE A 97 7.74 1.12 5.13
N LEU A 98 8.84 1.62 5.71
CA LEU A 98 9.63 2.68 5.07
C LEU A 98 10.16 2.26 3.70
N ARG A 99 10.64 1.02 3.57
CA ARG A 99 11.07 0.48 2.27
C ARG A 99 9.92 0.40 1.27
N TRP A 100 8.76 -0.08 1.72
CA TRP A 100 7.56 -0.19 0.90
C TRP A 100 7.05 1.18 0.46
N ASP A 101 6.97 2.15 1.37
CA ASP A 101 6.43 3.47 1.09
C ASP A 101 7.38 4.31 0.20
N ARG A 102 8.70 4.14 0.31
CA ARG A 102 9.65 4.78 -0.62
C ARG A 102 9.49 4.24 -2.05
N SER A 103 9.32 2.93 -2.20
CA SER A 103 9.01 2.32 -3.49
C SER A 103 7.63 2.76 -3.99
N TYR A 104 6.64 2.82 -3.10
CA TYR A 104 5.30 3.31 -3.39
C TYR A 104 5.36 4.70 -4.00
N VAL A 105 6.05 5.66 -3.37
CA VAL A 105 6.13 7.05 -3.87
C VAL A 105 6.66 7.11 -5.30
N ARG A 106 7.76 6.41 -5.58
CA ARG A 106 8.37 6.37 -6.92
C ARG A 106 7.43 5.76 -7.95
N GLU A 107 6.93 4.56 -7.65
CA GLU A 107 6.14 3.79 -8.61
C GLU A 107 4.73 4.34 -8.80
N GLU A 108 4.15 4.96 -7.77
CA GLU A 108 2.87 5.65 -7.87
C GLU A 108 2.99 6.87 -8.77
N LEU A 109 4.08 7.63 -8.66
CA LEU A 109 4.33 8.78 -9.53
C LEU A 109 4.48 8.35 -11.00
N ARG A 110 5.23 7.26 -11.24
CA ARG A 110 5.38 6.68 -12.59
C ARG A 110 4.03 6.20 -13.13
N PHE A 111 3.24 5.51 -12.29
CA PHE A 111 1.94 5.00 -12.66
C PHE A 111 0.98 6.13 -13.04
N ALA A 112 0.83 7.13 -12.16
CA ALA A 112 -0.07 8.26 -12.36
C ALA A 112 0.31 9.15 -13.55
N ARG A 113 1.61 9.30 -13.83
CA ARG A 113 2.08 10.18 -14.92
C ARG A 113 2.06 9.52 -16.30
N HIS A 114 2.29 8.21 -16.38
CA HIS A 114 2.56 7.56 -17.67
C HIS A 114 1.69 6.32 -17.93
N ILE A 115 1.54 5.45 -16.94
CA ILE A 115 0.95 4.11 -17.16
C ILE A 115 -0.58 4.20 -17.24
N VAL A 116 -1.22 4.92 -16.32
CA VAL A 116 -2.68 5.00 -16.23
C VAL A 116 -3.31 5.51 -17.53
N TRP A 117 -2.64 6.44 -18.21
CA TRP A 117 -3.09 7.03 -19.47
C TRP A 117 -3.00 6.09 -20.67
N LYS A 118 -2.25 4.99 -20.57
CA LYS A 118 -2.18 3.93 -21.60
C LYS A 118 -3.29 2.88 -21.42
N ARG A 119 -3.99 2.88 -20.28
CA ARG A 119 -5.05 1.89 -19.98
C ARG A 119 -6.35 2.21 -20.73
N PRO A 120 -7.19 1.20 -21.05
CA PRO A 120 -8.53 1.40 -21.61
C PRO A 120 -9.38 2.33 -20.74
N LEU A 121 -10.32 3.07 -21.33
CA LEU A 121 -11.09 4.12 -20.63
C LEU A 121 -11.76 3.62 -19.32
N PRO A 122 -12.48 2.47 -19.28
CA PRO A 122 -13.12 2.02 -18.05
C PRO A 122 -12.11 1.73 -16.94
N ALA A 123 -11.05 0.98 -17.27
CA ALA A 123 -9.98 0.64 -16.33
C ALA A 123 -9.22 1.89 -15.86
N ARG A 124 -8.99 2.85 -16.74
CA ARG A 124 -8.35 4.13 -16.44
C ARG A 124 -9.15 4.94 -15.41
N LEU A 125 -10.46 5.07 -15.60
CA LEU A 125 -11.32 5.82 -14.69
C LEU A 125 -11.32 5.21 -13.28
N ILE A 126 -11.47 3.88 -13.19
CA ILE A 126 -11.45 3.17 -11.91
C ILE A 126 -10.06 3.26 -11.26
N ALA A 127 -8.99 3.11 -12.04
CA ALA A 127 -7.62 3.21 -11.53
C ALA A 127 -7.30 4.62 -11.02
N LEU A 128 -7.76 5.68 -11.70
CA LEU A 128 -7.61 7.06 -11.24
C LEU A 128 -8.41 7.29 -9.95
N LEU A 129 -9.63 6.76 -9.85
CA LEU A 129 -10.42 6.85 -8.63
C LEU A 129 -9.72 6.14 -7.45
N ASP A 130 -9.24 4.91 -7.65
CA ASP A 130 -8.51 4.15 -6.62
C ASP A 130 -7.23 4.89 -6.20
N LEU A 131 -6.49 5.44 -7.16
CA LEU A 131 -5.31 6.27 -6.92
C LEU A 131 -5.66 7.51 -6.08
N VAL A 132 -6.73 8.24 -6.43
CA VAL A 132 -7.17 9.41 -5.67
C VAL A 132 -7.57 9.02 -4.25
N ILE A 133 -8.45 8.03 -4.08
CA ILE A 133 -8.94 7.60 -2.76
C ILE A 133 -7.78 7.11 -1.89
N THR A 134 -6.91 6.25 -2.44
CA THR A 134 -5.78 5.67 -1.72
C THR A 134 -4.76 6.72 -1.30
N ASN A 135 -4.52 7.76 -2.10
CA ASN A 135 -3.55 8.81 -1.74
C ASN A 135 -4.17 9.91 -0.89
N LEU A 136 -5.46 10.24 -1.04
CA LEU A 136 -6.14 11.27 -0.26
C LEU A 136 -6.21 10.93 1.24
N ARG A 137 -6.13 9.64 1.59
CA ARG A 137 -6.08 9.18 2.99
C ARG A 137 -4.93 9.80 3.78
N TYR A 138 -3.80 10.12 3.14
CA TYR A 138 -2.62 10.67 3.83
C TYR A 138 -2.82 12.15 4.22
N PRO A 139 -3.07 13.10 3.30
CA PRO A 139 -3.29 14.50 3.68
C PRO A 139 -4.52 14.67 4.56
N VAL A 140 -5.61 13.92 4.34
CA VAL A 140 -6.78 13.94 5.23
C VAL A 140 -6.41 13.43 6.62
N GLY A 141 -5.69 12.30 6.71
CA GLY A 141 -5.24 11.75 7.99
C GLY A 141 -4.36 12.73 8.76
N TRP A 142 -3.39 13.37 8.11
CA TRP A 142 -2.52 14.35 8.76
C TRP A 142 -3.27 15.62 9.15
N ALA A 143 -4.20 16.11 8.32
CA ALA A 143 -5.04 17.25 8.67
C ALA A 143 -5.88 16.95 9.92
N VAL A 144 -6.53 15.79 9.98
CA VAL A 144 -7.32 15.36 11.15
C VAL A 144 -6.44 15.22 12.39
N LEU A 145 -5.26 14.58 12.29
CA LEU A 145 -4.35 14.45 13.43
C LEU A 145 -3.82 15.81 13.90
N THR A 146 -3.53 16.73 12.99
CA THR A 146 -3.06 18.08 13.31
C THR A 146 -4.17 18.88 14.02
N LEU A 147 -5.39 18.87 13.47
CA LEU A 147 -6.55 19.51 14.09
C LEU A 147 -6.85 18.93 15.47
N LEU A 148 -6.73 17.61 15.63
CA LEU A 148 -6.89 16.93 16.91
C LEU A 148 -5.91 17.49 17.95
N VAL A 149 -4.62 17.58 17.61
CA VAL A 149 -3.59 18.10 18.54
C VAL A 149 -3.81 19.56 18.88
N VAL A 150 -4.13 20.40 17.89
CA VAL A 150 -4.31 21.85 18.09
C VAL A 150 -5.56 22.16 18.93
N MET A 151 -6.64 21.40 18.75
CA MET A 151 -7.92 21.65 19.44
C MET A 151 -8.02 20.94 20.80
N LEU A 152 -7.14 19.98 21.10
CA LEU A 152 -7.19 19.18 22.32
C LEU A 152 -7.22 19.99 23.63
N PRO A 153 -6.46 21.10 23.79
CA PRO A 153 -6.48 21.88 25.03
C PRO A 153 -7.83 22.55 25.32
N GLY A 154 -8.56 22.95 24.27
CA GLY A 154 -9.88 23.59 24.39
C GLY A 154 -11.05 22.60 24.41
N HIS A 155 -10.87 21.43 23.80
CA HIS A 155 -11.92 20.42 23.62
C HIS A 155 -11.36 19.00 23.83
N PRO A 156 -11.09 18.59 25.09
CA PRO A 156 -10.50 17.28 25.38
C PRO A 156 -11.40 16.11 24.97
N ASP A 157 -12.71 16.31 24.85
CA ASP A 157 -13.67 15.31 24.40
C ASP A 157 -13.48 14.92 22.91
N LEU A 158 -12.77 15.73 22.12
CA LEU A 158 -12.41 15.40 20.73
C LEU A 158 -11.60 14.12 20.62
N LEU A 159 -10.75 13.80 21.61
CA LEU A 159 -9.98 12.56 21.60
C LEU A 159 -10.91 11.34 21.68
N LEU A 160 -11.93 11.40 22.53
CA LEU A 160 -12.92 10.33 22.65
C LEU A 160 -13.74 10.19 21.37
N ARG A 161 -14.17 11.30 20.75
CA ARG A 161 -14.88 11.31 19.47
C ARG A 161 -14.03 10.75 18.32
N PHE A 162 -12.76 11.11 18.28
CA PHE A 162 -11.82 10.57 17.29
C PHE A 162 -11.63 9.06 17.47
N CYS A 163 -11.40 8.62 18.71
CA CYS A 163 -11.26 7.21 19.03
C CYS A 163 -12.54 6.42 18.73
N SER A 164 -13.73 6.94 19.02
CA SER A 164 -14.99 6.25 18.72
C SER A 164 -15.27 6.17 17.21
N ALA A 165 -14.99 7.24 16.46
CA ALA A 165 -15.08 7.23 15.00
C ALA A 165 -14.12 6.21 14.38
N LEU A 166 -12.87 6.16 14.86
CA LEU A 166 -11.88 5.18 14.42
C LEU A 166 -12.33 3.74 14.75
N MET A 167 -12.93 3.51 15.92
CA MET A 167 -13.50 2.22 16.29
C MET A 167 -14.59 1.81 15.31
N LEU A 168 -15.55 2.70 15.03
CA LEU A 168 -16.70 2.40 14.19
C LEU A 168 -16.28 2.10 12.74
N VAL A 169 -15.40 2.92 12.17
CA VAL A 169 -14.88 2.70 10.80
C VAL A 169 -14.06 1.42 10.72
N SER A 170 -13.19 1.15 11.71
CA SER A 170 -12.38 -0.07 11.70
C SER A 170 -13.24 -1.32 11.91
N ALA A 171 -14.23 -1.28 12.80
CA ALA A 171 -15.19 -2.37 13.00
C ALA A 171 -15.99 -2.66 11.73
N PHE A 172 -16.44 -1.61 11.01
CA PHE A 172 -17.12 -1.79 9.73
C PHE A 172 -16.23 -2.48 8.69
N ASN A 173 -14.96 -2.06 8.56
CA ASN A 173 -14.01 -2.73 7.66
C ASN A 173 -13.73 -4.19 8.08
N MET A 174 -13.80 -4.49 9.37
CA MET A 174 -13.63 -5.85 9.89
C MET A 174 -14.81 -6.79 9.56
N LEU A 175 -15.96 -6.27 9.12
CA LEU A 175 -17.06 -7.11 8.63
C LEU A 175 -16.63 -7.95 7.41
N TYR A 176 -15.77 -7.38 6.54
CA TYR A 176 -15.20 -8.14 5.43
C TYR A 176 -14.32 -9.29 5.94
N TYR A 177 -13.44 -9.00 6.91
CA TYR A 177 -12.57 -10.01 7.51
C TYR A 177 -13.37 -11.12 8.21
N LEU A 178 -14.38 -10.75 8.99
CA LEU A 178 -15.30 -11.68 9.63
C LEU A 178 -16.06 -12.55 8.62
N ARG A 179 -16.49 -11.97 7.50
CA ARG A 179 -17.17 -12.71 6.44
C ARG A 179 -16.27 -13.74 5.77
N GLY A 180 -15.01 -13.40 5.51
CA GLY A 180 -14.05 -14.27 4.82
C GLY A 180 -13.41 -15.32 5.74
N GLU A 181 -12.79 -14.86 6.84
CA GLU A 181 -11.94 -15.69 7.71
C GLU A 181 -12.69 -16.26 8.93
N ARG A 182 -13.84 -15.67 9.31
CA ARG A 182 -14.66 -16.08 10.46
C ARG A 182 -13.87 -16.28 11.77
N SER A 183 -12.85 -15.45 11.98
CA SER A 183 -11.94 -15.54 13.12
C SER A 183 -12.07 -14.33 14.05
N TRP A 184 -11.88 -14.57 15.36
CA TRP A 184 -11.72 -13.54 16.39
C TRP A 184 -10.51 -12.61 16.16
N ASP A 185 -9.62 -13.00 15.24
CA ASP A 185 -8.50 -12.16 14.81
C ASP A 185 -8.93 -10.75 14.35
N PHE A 186 -10.20 -10.54 13.97
CA PHE A 186 -10.73 -9.23 13.56
C PHE A 186 -10.49 -8.14 14.62
N VAL A 187 -10.47 -8.49 15.92
CA VAL A 187 -10.16 -7.55 17.01
C VAL A 187 -8.76 -6.95 16.84
N TYR A 188 -7.81 -7.75 16.34
CA TYR A 188 -6.49 -7.25 16.01
C TYR A 188 -6.48 -6.27 14.84
N GLY A 189 -7.48 -6.30 13.95
CA GLY A 189 -7.64 -5.30 12.90
C GLY A 189 -8.08 -3.95 13.44
N ILE A 190 -9.02 -3.94 14.39
CA ILE A 190 -9.42 -2.73 15.13
C ILE A 190 -8.20 -2.18 15.88
N GLY A 191 -7.53 -3.00 16.69
CA GLY A 191 -6.32 -2.60 17.41
C GLY A 191 -5.20 -2.11 16.47
N TYR A 192 -5.07 -2.73 15.29
CA TYR A 192 -4.11 -2.31 14.29
C TYR A 192 -4.42 -0.91 13.73
N SER A 193 -5.69 -0.52 13.59
CA SER A 193 -6.08 0.84 13.15
C SER A 193 -5.61 1.92 14.13
N TYR A 194 -5.77 1.70 15.44
CA TYR A 194 -5.22 2.61 16.47
C TYR A 194 -3.70 2.65 16.41
N PHE A 195 -3.06 1.48 16.37
CA PHE A 195 -1.61 1.39 16.25
C PHE A 195 -1.11 2.12 14.99
N SER A 196 -1.80 2.00 13.87
CA SER A 196 -1.44 2.70 12.63
C SER A 196 -1.61 4.21 12.75
N ALA A 197 -2.71 4.68 13.35
CA ALA A 197 -3.01 6.09 13.52
C ALA A 197 -2.01 6.80 14.44
N PHE A 198 -1.57 6.16 15.52
CA PHE A 198 -0.73 6.79 16.54
C PHE A 198 0.75 6.42 16.46
N ALA A 199 1.11 5.21 16.02
CA ALA A 199 2.51 4.76 15.99
C ALA A 199 3.12 4.76 14.58
N LEU A 200 2.32 4.73 13.50
CA LEU A 200 2.84 4.62 12.12
C LEU A 200 2.59 5.85 11.25
N PHE A 201 1.89 6.88 11.73
CA PHE A 201 1.51 8.06 10.93
C PHE A 201 2.71 8.80 10.30
N TRP A 202 3.88 8.73 10.95
CA TRP A 202 5.11 9.41 10.54
C TRP A 202 5.87 8.68 9.42
N ILE A 203 5.54 7.41 9.13
CA ILE A 203 6.29 6.59 8.17
C ILE A 203 6.18 7.14 6.76
N PHE A 204 4.96 7.37 6.26
CA PHE A 204 4.75 7.89 4.91
C PHE A 204 5.35 9.29 4.67
N PRO A 205 5.18 10.32 5.54
CA PRO A 205 5.81 11.61 5.31
C PRO A 205 7.34 11.51 5.34
N TYR A 206 7.91 10.70 6.24
CA TYR A 206 9.35 10.45 6.24
C TYR A 206 9.81 9.71 4.97
N ALA A 207 9.04 8.73 4.47
CA ALA A 207 9.33 8.02 3.23
C ALA A 207 9.28 8.94 2.01
N LEU A 208 8.33 9.88 1.95
CA LEU A 208 8.23 10.89 0.90
C LEU A 208 9.49 11.76 0.84
N LEU A 209 9.95 12.27 1.99
CA LEU A 209 11.16 13.09 2.08
C LEU A 209 12.44 12.29 1.78
N THR A 210 12.44 10.99 2.10
CA THR A 210 13.60 10.09 1.95
C THR A 210 13.48 9.14 0.75
N ALA A 211 12.62 9.44 -0.22
CA ALA A 211 12.37 8.57 -1.38
C ALA A 211 13.62 8.31 -2.24
N ARG A 212 14.64 9.17 -2.14
CA ARG A 212 15.93 9.05 -2.85
C ARG A 212 16.92 8.09 -2.18
N THR A 213 16.69 7.70 -0.93
CA THR A 213 17.64 6.90 -0.14
C THR A 213 17.76 5.48 -0.68
N GLN A 214 19.00 4.99 -0.80
CA GLN A 214 19.34 3.67 -1.36
C GLN A 214 19.64 2.59 -0.32
N GLY A 215 19.73 2.97 0.96
CA GLY A 215 20.09 2.03 2.01
C GLY A 215 19.08 0.91 2.14
N TRP A 216 19.54 -0.34 2.02
CA TRP A 216 18.77 -1.52 2.38
C TRP A 216 18.58 -1.52 3.90
N LEU A 217 17.47 -0.93 4.36
CA LEU A 217 17.19 -0.63 5.77
C LEU A 217 17.18 -1.86 6.70
N THR A 218 17.24 -3.09 6.19
CA THR A 218 17.11 -4.34 6.96
C THR A 218 18.42 -5.07 7.27
N ARG A 219 19.58 -4.44 7.05
CA ARG A 219 20.82 -4.84 7.73
C ARG A 219 21.02 -4.01 9.01
#